data_AF-A0A1X6MZ51-F1
#
_entry.id   AF-A0A1X6MZ51-F1
#
_cell.length_a   1.000
_cell.length_b   1.000
_cell.length_c   1.000
_cell.angle_alpha   90.00
_cell.angle_beta   90.00
_cell.angle_gamma   90.00
#
_symmetry.space_group_name_H-M   'P 1'
#
loop_
_entity.id
_entity.type
_entity.pdbx_description
1 polymer ?
#
loop_
_entity_poly.entity_id
_entity_poly.type
_entity_poly.pdbx_seq_one_letter_code
_entity_poly.pdbx_strand_id
1 'polypeptide(L)'
;QCLWGPCGYPLQDCTPSGLSRHLKEYHFDDVINLWDDRSRGLCQWSAYGVPCGKEMLYEGYGKHIATVHLGSISRICPRCDHKFARMDSLQRHLRQ
;
A
#
# COMPACT_ATOMS: atom_id res chain seq x y z
N GLN A 1 -6.48 -1.80 -10.54
CA GLN A 1 -6.58 -3.25 -10.28
C GLN A 1 -5.54 -3.66 -9.26
N CYS A 2 -5.80 -4.70 -8.49
CA CYS A 2 -4.89 -5.27 -7.50
C CYS A 2 -3.78 -6.05 -8.20
N LEU A 3 -2.53 -5.77 -7.85
CA LEU A 3 -1.36 -6.47 -8.37
C LEU A 3 -0.66 -7.29 -7.27
N TRP A 4 -1.40 -7.67 -6.23
CA TRP A 4 -0.90 -8.56 -5.19
C TRP A 4 -0.86 -9.99 -5.74
N GLY A 5 0.35 -10.54 -5.88
CA GLY A 5 0.54 -11.84 -6.54
C GLY A 5 -0.20 -11.91 -7.88
N PRO A 6 -1.00 -12.96 -8.14
CA PRO A 6 -1.79 -13.11 -9.37
C PRO A 6 -3.20 -12.49 -9.33
N CYS A 7 -3.54 -11.66 -8.33
CA CYS A 7 -4.93 -11.26 -8.04
C CYS A 7 -5.71 -10.64 -9.22
N GLY A 8 -5.25 -9.52 -9.77
CA GLY A 8 -5.91 -8.82 -10.89
C GLY A 8 -7.26 -8.15 -10.60
N TYR A 9 -7.83 -8.28 -9.39
CA TYR A 9 -9.19 -7.78 -9.10
C TYR A 9 -9.29 -6.24 -9.17
N PRO A 10 -10.35 -5.64 -9.73
CA PRO A 10 -10.52 -4.20 -9.72
C PRO A 10 -10.58 -3.63 -8.29
N LEU A 11 -9.75 -2.61 -8.01
CA LEU A 11 -9.76 -1.90 -6.72
C LEU A 11 -10.63 -0.66 -6.86
N GLN A 12 -11.76 -0.63 -6.16
CA GLN A 12 -12.67 0.53 -6.13
C GLN A 12 -12.23 1.54 -5.06
N ASP A 13 -11.78 1.04 -3.91
CA ASP A 13 -11.30 1.84 -2.79
C ASP A 13 -9.78 1.69 -2.64
N CYS A 14 -9.04 2.69 -3.10
CA CYS A 14 -7.58 2.73 -3.00
C CYS A 14 -7.08 3.45 -1.73
N THR A 15 -7.94 3.68 -0.74
CA THR A 15 -7.51 4.19 0.57
C THR A 15 -6.78 3.09 1.37
N PRO A 16 -5.95 3.45 2.37
CA PRO A 16 -5.29 2.45 3.21
C PRO A 16 -6.26 1.44 3.83
N SER A 17 -7.40 1.90 4.35
CA SER A 17 -8.41 1.05 4.97
C SER A 17 -9.09 0.14 3.95
N GLY A 18 -9.44 0.67 2.78
CA GLY A 18 -10.02 -0.11 1.69
C GLY A 18 -9.10 -1.22 1.20
N LEU A 19 -7.82 -0.91 1.03
CA LEU A 19 -6.80 -1.87 0.64
C LEU A 19 -6.60 -2.94 1.72
N SER A 20 -6.51 -2.55 3.00
CA SER A 20 -6.39 -3.52 4.09
C SER A 20 -7.59 -4.46 4.15
N ARG A 21 -8.82 -3.95 3.94
CA ARG A 21 -10.02 -4.78 3.83
C ARG A 21 -9.93 -5.76 2.66
N HIS A 22 -9.56 -5.28 1.47
CA HIS A 22 -9.39 -6.13 0.30
C HIS A 22 -8.36 -7.23 0.53
N LEU A 23 -7.21 -6.92 1.14
CA LEU A 23 -6.20 -7.93 1.44
C LEU A 23 -6.77 -9.00 2.40
N LYS A 24 -7.46 -8.58 3.47
CA LYS A 24 -8.11 -9.50 4.43
C LYS A 24 -9.06 -10.47 3.73
N GLU A 25 -9.94 -9.95 2.88
CA GLU A 25 -11.00 -10.73 2.21
C GLU A 25 -10.48 -11.63 1.07
N TYR A 26 -9.43 -11.22 0.35
CA TYR A 26 -9.00 -11.91 -0.89
C TYR A 26 -7.67 -12.65 -0.77
N HIS A 27 -6.84 -12.31 0.22
CA HIS A 27 -5.48 -12.86 0.35
C HIS A 27 -5.20 -13.44 1.73
N PHE A 28 -6.02 -13.13 2.72
CA PHE A 28 -5.83 -13.57 4.10
C PHE A 28 -7.11 -14.15 4.74
N ASP A 29 -7.98 -14.77 3.92
CA ASP A 29 -9.25 -15.38 4.33
C ASP A 29 -9.14 -16.89 4.61
N ASP A 30 -7.95 -17.47 4.46
CA ASP A 30 -7.69 -18.90 4.69
C ASP A 30 -7.07 -19.16 6.09
N VAL A 31 -7.31 -20.36 6.63
CA VAL A 31 -6.78 -20.79 7.94
C VAL A 31 -5.25 -20.76 7.99
N ILE A 32 -4.57 -20.98 6.86
CA ILE A 32 -3.10 -20.96 6.75
C ILE A 32 -2.57 -19.53 6.66
N ASN A 33 -3.31 -18.63 6.00
CA ASN A 33 -2.89 -17.25 5.75
C ASN A 33 -3.78 -16.27 6.51
N LEU A 34 -4.04 -16.51 7.80
CA LEU A 34 -4.91 -15.64 8.58
C LEU A 34 -4.29 -14.24 8.75
N TRP A 35 -5.11 -13.20 8.56
CA TRP A 35 -4.67 -11.84 8.87
C TRP A 35 -4.51 -11.63 10.38
N ASP A 36 -3.32 -11.26 10.80
CA ASP A 36 -3.03 -10.74 12.15
C ASP A 36 -2.20 -9.46 12.04
N ASP A 37 -2.65 -8.38 12.67
CA ASP A 37 -2.02 -7.06 12.57
C ASP A 37 -0.56 -7.07 13.06
N ARG A 38 -0.23 -7.96 14.00
CA ARG A 38 1.12 -8.10 14.56
C ARG A 38 2.02 -9.04 13.77
N SER A 39 1.47 -9.78 12.83
CA SER A 39 2.23 -10.69 11.98
C SER A 39 3.01 -9.91 10.93
N ARG A 40 4.18 -10.44 10.58
CA ARG A 40 5.07 -9.86 9.57
C ARG A 40 5.03 -10.70 8.30
N GLY A 41 5.17 -10.03 7.17
CA GLY A 41 5.38 -10.71 5.90
C GLY A 41 5.83 -9.75 4.82
N LEU A 42 5.99 -10.30 3.63
CA LEU A 42 6.48 -9.60 2.46
C LEU A 42 5.31 -8.99 1.68
N CYS A 43 5.46 -7.75 1.24
CA CYS A 43 4.57 -7.18 0.24
C CYS A 43 4.70 -7.96 -1.08
N GLN A 44 3.63 -8.65 -1.47
CA GLN A 44 3.59 -9.44 -2.72
C GLN A 44 3.10 -8.63 -3.92
N TRP A 45 3.02 -7.31 -3.79
CA TRP A 45 2.67 -6.45 -4.92
C TRP A 45 3.75 -6.56 -6.01
N SER A 46 3.34 -6.76 -7.26
CA SER A 46 4.23 -6.87 -8.41
C SER A 46 3.81 -5.90 -9.51
N ALA A 47 4.63 -4.89 -9.77
CA ALA A 47 4.39 -3.95 -10.86
C ALA A 47 5.37 -4.24 -11.99
N TYR A 48 4.86 -4.42 -13.21
CA TYR A 48 5.67 -4.69 -14.40
C TYR A 48 6.60 -5.91 -14.27
N GLY A 49 6.14 -6.95 -13.55
CA GLY A 49 6.91 -8.18 -13.32
C GLY A 49 7.98 -8.06 -12.24
N VAL A 50 8.11 -6.90 -11.57
CA VAL A 50 9.06 -6.70 -10.48
C VAL A 50 8.32 -6.78 -9.14
N PRO A 51 8.61 -7.79 -8.30
CA PRO A 51 8.00 -7.92 -6.98
C PRO A 51 8.56 -6.86 -6.02
N CYS A 52 7.71 -6.31 -5.16
CA CYS A 52 8.12 -5.36 -4.14
C CYS A 52 9.00 -6.02 -3.05
N GLY A 53 8.53 -7.13 -2.47
CA GLY A 53 9.31 -7.93 -1.52
C GLY A 53 9.62 -7.23 -0.19
N LYS A 54 9.01 -6.08 0.10
CA LYS A 54 9.29 -5.33 1.33
C LYS A 54 8.63 -6.00 2.53
N GLU A 55 9.42 -6.36 3.53
CA GLU A 55 8.92 -6.91 4.79
C GLU A 55 8.31 -5.81 5.69
N MET A 56 7.12 -6.07 6.24
CA MET A 56 6.47 -5.21 7.23
C MET A 56 5.39 -5.96 8.02
N LEU A 57 4.84 -5.32 9.04
CA LEU A 57 3.64 -5.78 9.73
C LEU A 57 2.44 -5.73 8.78
N TYR A 58 1.51 -6.68 8.91
CA TYR A 58 0.33 -6.76 8.05
C TYR A 58 -0.52 -5.49 8.14
N GLU A 59 -0.66 -4.90 9.34
CA GLU A 59 -1.35 -3.62 9.55
C GLU A 59 -0.82 -2.50 8.62
N GLY A 60 0.45 -2.59 8.21
CA GLY A 60 1.12 -1.62 7.36
C GLY A 60 0.86 -1.78 5.86
N TYR A 61 0.37 -2.94 5.40
CA TYR A 61 0.26 -3.23 3.97
C TYR A 61 -0.63 -2.23 3.22
N GLY A 62 -1.83 -1.94 3.73
CA GLY A 62 -2.76 -1.03 3.06
C GLY A 62 -2.16 0.36 2.84
N LYS A 63 -1.49 0.91 3.88
CA LYS A 63 -0.81 2.21 3.76
C LYS A 63 0.38 2.15 2.82
N HIS A 64 1.16 1.07 2.87
CA HIS A 64 2.30 0.88 1.99
C HIS A 64 1.88 0.84 0.52
N ILE A 65 0.86 0.04 0.19
CA ILE A 65 0.33 -0.08 -1.17
C ILE A 65 -0.21 1.27 -1.66
N ALA A 66 -1.02 1.95 -0.84
CA ALA A 66 -1.61 3.25 -1.19
C ALA A 66 -0.54 4.32 -1.50
N THR A 67 0.60 4.29 -0.80
CA THR A 67 1.66 5.30 -0.94
C THR A 67 2.68 4.95 -2.02
N VAL A 68 3.14 3.71 -2.06
CA VAL A 68 4.27 3.27 -2.89
C VAL A 68 3.83 2.77 -4.26
N HIS A 69 2.69 2.06 -4.33
CA HIS A 69 2.26 1.41 -5.57
C HIS A 69 1.16 2.16 -6.29
N LEU A 70 0.16 2.63 -5.55
CA LEU A 70 -0.98 3.34 -6.15
C LEU A 70 -0.77 4.85 -6.15
N GLY A 71 0.03 5.38 -5.22
CA GLY A 71 0.18 6.81 -5.00
C GLY A 71 -1.14 7.53 -4.66
N SER A 72 -2.20 6.80 -4.32
CA SER A 72 -3.57 7.29 -4.13
C SER A 72 -3.71 8.28 -2.97
N ILE A 73 -2.80 8.21 -2.00
CA ILE A 73 -2.73 9.14 -0.87
C ILE A 73 -1.42 9.93 -0.83
N SER A 74 -0.62 9.86 -1.90
CA SER A 74 0.59 10.67 -2.01
C SER A 74 0.21 12.14 -2.16
N ARG A 75 0.98 13.04 -1.55
CA ARG A 75 0.78 14.48 -1.62
C ARG A 75 1.83 15.10 -2.50
N ILE A 76 1.42 15.94 -3.43
CA ILE A 76 2.29 16.59 -4.39
C ILE A 76 2.61 18.00 -3.88
N CYS A 77 3.88 18.39 -3.96
CA CYS A 77 4.27 19.77 -3.68
C CYS A 77 3.79 20.69 -4.81
N PRO A 78 3.04 21.77 -4.51
CA PRO A 78 2.55 22.69 -5.56
C PRO A 78 3.67 23.53 -6.22
N ARG A 79 4.89 23.53 -5.68
CA ARG A 79 6.03 24.31 -6.20
C ARG A 79 6.97 23.52 -7.10
N CYS A 80 7.15 22.22 -6.85
CA CYS A 80 8.16 21.40 -7.52
C CYS A 80 7.65 20.03 -7.99
N ASP A 81 6.35 19.77 -7.84
CA ASP A 81 5.68 18.51 -8.22
C ASP A 81 6.20 17.23 -7.50
N HIS A 82 7.04 17.38 -6.48
CA HIS A 82 7.60 16.24 -5.77
C HIS A 82 6.53 15.52 -4.93
N LYS A 83 6.53 14.18 -4.98
CA LYS A 83 5.56 13.32 -4.27
C LYS A 83 6.04 12.95 -2.87
N PHE A 84 5.16 13.13 -1.89
CA PHE A 84 5.41 12.81 -0.49
C PHE A 84 4.39 11.79 0.01
N ALA A 85 4.85 10.75 0.70
CA ALA A 85 3.97 9.73 1.28
C ALA A 85 3.16 10.23 2.50
N ARG A 86 3.54 11.37 3.10
CA ARG A 86 2.90 11.90 4.31
C ARG A 86 2.80 13.43 4.29
N MET A 87 1.79 13.97 5.00
CA MET A 87 1.58 15.42 5.12
C MET A 87 2.70 16.11 5.89
N ASP A 88 3.14 15.54 7.01
CA ASP A 88 4.22 16.08 7.83
C ASP A 88 5.52 16.24 7.03
N SER A 89 5.79 15.28 6.14
CA SER A 89 6.95 15.31 5.24
C SER A 89 6.85 16.42 4.20
N LEU A 90 5.67 16.60 3.58
CA LEU A 90 5.41 17.73 2.67
C LEU A 90 5.53 19.07 3.42
N GLN A 91 4.96 19.19 4.61
CA GLN A 91 5.00 20.42 5.40
C GLN A 91 6.45 20.83 5.75
N ARG A 92 7.30 19.87 6.12
CA ARG A 92 8.73 20.13 6.31
C ARG A 92 9.44 20.52 5.02
N HIS A 93 9.05 19.95 3.88
CA HIS A 93 9.56 20.36 2.58
C HIS A 93 9.14 21.79 2.21
N LEU A 94 7.89 22.19 2.47
CA LEU A 94 7.39 23.53 2.16
C LEU A 94 8.02 24.64 3.03
N ARG A 95 8.60 24.28 4.17
CA ARG A 95 9.35 25.23 5.02
C ARG A 95 10.83 25.38 4.63
N GLN A 96 11.30 24.58 3.67
CA GLN A 96 12.59 24.79 2.99
C GLN A 96 12.38 25.75 1.82
#